data_AF-A0A7Y0WJU9-F1
#
_entry.id   AF-A0A7Y0WJU9-F1
#
_cell.length_a   1.000
_cell.length_b   1.000
_cell.length_c   1.000
_cell.angle_alpha   90.00
_cell.angle_beta   90.00
_cell.angle_gamma   90.00
#
_symmetry.space_group_name_H-M   'P 1'
#
loop_
_entity.id
_entity.type
_entity.pdbx_description
1 polymer ?
#
loop_
_entity_poly.entity_id
_entity_poly.type
_entity_poly.pdbx_seq_one_letter_code
_entity_poly.pdbx_strand_id
1 'polypeptide(L)'
;MINDSYEKTVIDAGLFRFPGQDLMKNINKAYTLYYDETNNIRSLSLTGTGLNHEVLDCFVLGGVALGPGASLPDIHDLRAQLRIQPSVKELKLKHLAQGGYITCLSSNKLEQFLTWLLASPAYIHFSNFSILNWSIVDLIDSLLDHDQFEAYRSIRDDLKNELHAIVRLEPLGYFRLLKTFDYPNVPAARIPEFLKAVRQFLFRGGFTFRNMARMALSDLLQEAARVTTLVYLCGNEKDEWF
;
A
#
# COMPACT_ATOMS: atom_id res chain seq x y z
N MET A 1 26.55 23.10 13.33
CA MET A 1 25.96 21.98 14.10
C MET A 1 24.46 22.22 14.09
N ILE A 2 23.73 21.54 13.19
CA ILE A 2 22.27 21.61 13.14
C ILE A 2 21.79 20.46 14.03
N ASN A 3 21.11 20.82 15.11
CA ASN A 3 20.56 19.90 16.07
C ASN A 3 19.17 19.51 15.56
N ASP A 4 19.10 18.53 14.64
CA ASP A 4 17.84 17.93 14.22
C ASP A 4 17.32 17.07 15.38
N SER A 5 16.65 17.71 16.34
CA SER A 5 15.82 16.99 17.30
C SER A 5 14.60 16.47 16.56
N TYR A 6 14.71 15.25 16.01
CA TYR A 6 13.54 14.52 15.53
C TYR A 6 12.54 14.43 16.68
N GLU A 7 11.43 15.13 16.57
CA GLU A 7 10.33 15.04 17.51
C GLU A 7 9.84 13.60 17.49
N LYS A 8 10.00 12.91 18.62
CA LYS A 8 9.59 11.51 18.72
C LYS A 8 8.06 11.47 18.78
N THR A 9 7.41 11.26 17.65
CA THR A 9 5.98 11.00 17.59
C THR A 9 5.68 9.70 18.32
N VAL A 10 5.00 9.79 19.46
CA VAL A 10 4.54 8.62 20.23
C VAL A 10 3.09 8.40 19.86
N ILE A 11 2.83 7.39 19.03
CA ILE A 11 1.47 6.93 18.72
C ILE A 11 1.10 5.86 19.75
N ASP A 12 0.00 6.05 20.48
CA ASP A 12 -0.54 5.01 21.35
C ASP A 12 -1.22 3.92 20.51
N ALA A 13 -0.48 2.83 20.26
CA ALA A 13 -0.99 1.67 19.55
C ALA A 13 -2.19 1.00 20.28
N GLY A 14 -2.39 1.28 21.56
CA GLY A 14 -3.54 0.84 22.36
C GLY A 14 -4.88 1.30 21.77
N LEU A 15 -4.91 2.44 21.07
CA LEU A 15 -6.10 2.99 20.43
C LEU A 15 -6.62 2.15 19.26
N PHE A 16 -5.76 1.30 18.67
CA PHE A 16 -6.11 0.45 17.53
C PHE A 16 -6.41 -0.99 17.94
N ARG A 17 -6.52 -1.27 19.25
CA ARG A 17 -6.82 -2.62 19.72
C ARG A 17 -8.27 -2.98 19.48
N PHE A 18 -8.50 -4.13 18.86
CA PHE A 18 -9.85 -4.68 18.65
C PHE A 18 -10.15 -5.83 19.63
N PRO A 19 -11.44 -6.10 19.93
CA PRO A 19 -11.82 -7.18 20.84
C PRO A 19 -11.22 -8.52 20.42
N GLY A 20 -10.53 -9.21 21.35
CA GLY A 20 -9.90 -10.51 21.09
C GLY A 20 -8.40 -10.47 20.77
N GLN A 21 -7.79 -9.28 20.64
CA GLN A 21 -6.33 -9.17 20.44
C GLN A 21 -5.49 -9.72 21.60
N ASP A 22 -6.00 -9.71 22.83
CA ASP A 22 -5.31 -10.25 24.00
C ASP A 22 -5.06 -11.76 23.91
N LEU A 23 -5.77 -12.46 23.00
CA LEU A 23 -5.54 -13.88 22.71
C LEU A 23 -4.32 -14.11 21.80
N MET A 24 -3.78 -13.06 21.18
CA MET A 24 -2.61 -13.17 20.30
C MET A 24 -1.32 -13.31 21.10
N LYS A 25 -0.49 -14.27 20.70
CA LYS A 25 0.84 -14.45 21.29
C LYS A 25 1.69 -13.19 21.04
N ASN A 26 2.41 -12.76 22.07
CA ASN A 26 3.34 -11.63 22.04
C ASN A 26 2.70 -10.24 21.80
N ILE A 27 1.38 -10.07 22.00
CA ILE A 27 0.69 -8.78 21.77
C ILE A 27 1.25 -7.61 22.60
N ASN A 28 1.81 -7.91 23.78
CA ASN A 28 2.41 -6.91 24.68
C ASN A 28 3.96 -6.89 24.60
N LYS A 29 4.55 -7.64 23.67
CA LYS A 29 6.01 -7.68 23.54
C LYS A 29 6.50 -6.43 22.82
N ALA A 30 7.40 -5.69 23.47
CA ALA A 30 8.00 -4.51 22.88
C ALA A 30 9.00 -4.89 21.78
N TYR A 31 9.00 -4.13 20.70
CA TYR A 31 9.95 -4.25 19.59
C TYR A 31 10.46 -2.86 19.20
N THR A 32 11.72 -2.79 18.76
CA THR A 32 12.25 -1.60 18.07
C THR A 32 12.21 -1.89 16.57
N LEU A 33 11.43 -1.09 15.83
CA LEU A 33 11.26 -1.24 14.39
C LEU A 33 12.17 -0.24 13.68
N TYR A 34 12.91 -0.74 12.70
CA TYR A 34 13.71 0.04 11.75
C TYR A 34 13.06 -0.08 10.39
N TYR A 35 12.89 1.04 9.71
CA TYR A 35 12.26 1.11 8.40
C TYR A 35 13.28 1.52 7.35
N ASP A 36 13.19 0.89 6.17
CA ASP A 36 13.91 1.28 4.97
C ASP A 36 12.88 1.81 3.95
N GLU A 37 13.01 3.09 3.61
CA GLU A 37 12.16 3.78 2.64
C GLU A 37 12.81 3.83 1.24
N THR A 38 13.94 3.14 1.04
CA THR A 38 14.68 3.17 -0.23
C THR A 38 13.83 2.59 -1.35
N ASN A 39 13.68 3.35 -2.45
CA ASN A 39 12.84 3.09 -3.64
C ASN A 39 11.34 3.38 -3.51
N ASN A 40 10.89 4.07 -2.46
CA ASN A 40 9.52 4.53 -2.38
C ASN A 40 9.20 5.61 -3.43
N ILE A 41 8.11 5.42 -4.18
CA ILE A 41 7.59 6.40 -5.14
C ILE A 41 7.07 7.60 -4.33
N ARG A 42 7.82 8.71 -4.31
CA ARG A 42 7.43 9.96 -3.64
C ARG A 42 6.32 10.72 -4.37
N SER A 43 6.10 10.44 -5.65
CA SER A 43 4.97 11.00 -6.39
C SER A 43 4.59 10.12 -7.58
N LEU A 44 3.33 9.68 -7.64
CA LEU A 44 2.80 8.97 -8.81
C LEU A 44 2.35 10.01 -9.84
N SER A 45 3.22 10.32 -10.79
CA SER A 45 2.89 11.24 -11.88
C SER A 45 2.52 10.48 -13.15
N LEU A 46 1.30 10.73 -13.65
CA LEU A 46 0.84 10.30 -14.96
C LEU A 46 1.38 11.26 -16.02
N THR A 47 2.22 10.80 -16.92
CA THR A 47 2.71 11.56 -18.08
C THR A 47 1.80 11.35 -19.29
N GLY A 48 1.94 12.19 -20.32
CA GLY A 48 1.16 12.08 -21.56
C GLY A 48 1.33 10.74 -22.31
N THR A 49 2.33 9.94 -21.94
CA THR A 49 2.67 8.65 -22.54
C THR A 49 2.40 7.44 -21.62
N GLY A 50 1.91 7.65 -20.38
CA GLY A 50 1.70 6.58 -19.41
C GLY A 50 1.98 7.00 -17.98
N LEU A 51 2.44 6.06 -17.16
CA LEU A 51 2.89 6.30 -15.79
C LEU A 51 4.42 6.35 -15.76
N ASN A 52 5.00 7.12 -14.83
CA ASN A 52 6.45 7.19 -14.64
C ASN A 52 7.06 5.89 -14.06
N HIS A 53 6.24 4.94 -13.62
CA HIS A 53 6.60 3.64 -13.07
C HIS A 53 5.62 2.55 -13.55
N GLU A 54 5.99 1.26 -13.44
CA GLU A 54 5.07 0.17 -13.76
C GLU A 54 3.83 0.30 -12.86
N VAL A 55 2.68 0.38 -13.51
CA VAL A 55 1.40 0.92 -12.99
C VAL A 55 0.81 0.16 -11.81
N LEU A 56 1.41 -0.98 -11.50
CA LEU A 56 0.97 -1.95 -10.53
C LEU A 56 1.98 -2.13 -9.39
N ASP A 57 3.04 -1.32 -9.38
CA ASP A 57 4.07 -1.38 -8.35
C ASP A 57 3.45 -1.03 -7.00
N CYS A 58 3.45 -2.07 -6.19
CA CYS A 58 3.19 -2.07 -4.78
C CYS A 58 4.24 -1.21 -4.07
N PHE A 59 3.82 -0.21 -3.30
CA PHE A 59 4.72 0.49 -2.40
C PHE A 59 5.04 -0.46 -1.23
N VAL A 60 6.32 -0.74 -1.02
CA VAL A 60 6.76 -1.66 0.03
C VAL A 60 7.56 -0.88 1.06
N LEU A 61 6.96 -0.69 2.23
CA LEU A 61 7.68 -0.22 3.40
C LEU A 61 8.22 -1.44 4.14
N GLY A 62 9.52 -1.67 4.03
CA GLY A 62 10.19 -2.83 4.61
C GLY A 62 11.11 -2.45 5.76
N GLY A 63 11.57 -3.45 6.51
CA GLY A 63 12.64 -3.24 7.46
C GLY A 63 12.87 -4.41 8.40
N VAL A 64 13.58 -4.11 9.50
CA VAL A 64 13.91 -5.10 10.53
C VAL A 64 13.36 -4.68 11.88
N ALA A 65 13.01 -5.65 12.72
CA ALA A 65 12.58 -5.43 14.08
C ALA A 65 13.45 -6.22 15.06
N LEU A 66 13.81 -5.59 16.17
CA LEU A 66 14.60 -6.20 17.24
C LEU A 66 13.75 -6.30 18.51
N GLY A 67 13.84 -7.45 19.18
CA GLY A 67 13.27 -7.63 20.51
C GLY A 67 14.01 -6.79 21.57
N PRO A 68 13.47 -6.70 22.79
CA PRO A 68 14.08 -5.92 23.86
C PRO A 68 15.49 -6.42 24.18
N GLY A 69 16.47 -5.52 24.19
CA GLY A 69 17.88 -5.84 24.47
C GLY A 69 18.61 -6.63 23.37
N ALA A 70 17.94 -6.95 22.25
CA ALA A 70 18.60 -7.57 21.11
C ALA A 70 19.42 -6.54 20.32
N SER A 71 20.59 -6.96 19.85
CA SER A 71 21.41 -6.19 18.93
C SER A 71 21.76 -7.05 17.72
N LEU A 72 21.96 -6.40 16.57
CA LEU A 72 22.44 -7.08 15.38
C LEU A 72 23.92 -7.47 15.57
N PRO A 73 24.34 -8.64 15.05
CA PRO A 73 25.77 -8.99 14.98
C PRO A 73 26.56 -7.94 14.20
N ASP A 74 27.87 -7.83 14.47
CA ASP A 74 28.74 -6.91 13.72
C ASP A 74 28.72 -7.27 12.22
N ILE A 75 28.44 -6.25 11.41
CA ILE A 75 28.39 -6.38 9.96
C ILE A 75 29.79 -6.53 9.34
N HIS A 76 30.87 -6.21 10.06
CA HIS A 76 32.24 -6.34 9.55
C HIS A 76 32.61 -7.80 9.26
N ASP A 77 32.24 -8.71 10.16
CA ASP A 77 32.47 -10.15 9.96
C ASP A 77 31.71 -10.66 8.73
N LEU A 78 30.44 -10.23 8.57
CA LEU A 78 29.64 -10.54 7.40
C LEU A 78 30.27 -9.99 6.11
N ARG A 79 30.75 -8.73 6.13
CA ARG A 79 31.42 -8.12 4.97
C ARG A 79 32.69 -8.86 4.59
N ALA A 80 33.47 -9.32 5.58
CA ALA A 80 34.67 -10.11 5.35
C ALA A 80 34.32 -11.48 4.71
N GLN A 81 33.32 -12.18 5.24
CA GLN A 81 32.82 -13.46 4.69
C GLN A 81 32.36 -13.30 3.23
N LEU A 82 31.59 -12.24 2.94
CA LEU A 82 31.07 -11.93 1.61
C LEU A 82 32.12 -11.32 0.65
N ARG A 83 33.35 -11.10 1.13
CA ARG A 83 34.46 -10.45 0.40
C ARG A 83 34.05 -9.10 -0.17
N ILE A 84 33.37 -8.28 0.64
CA ILE A 84 32.97 -6.92 0.29
C ILE A 84 34.10 -5.96 0.63
N GLN A 85 34.40 -5.04 -0.29
CA GLN A 85 35.47 -4.05 -0.09
C GLN A 85 35.11 -3.09 1.06
N PRO A 86 36.05 -2.72 1.94
CA PRO A 86 35.80 -1.79 3.06
C PRO A 86 35.28 -0.41 2.63
N SER A 87 35.61 0.01 1.40
CA SER A 87 35.17 1.29 0.82
C SER A 87 33.66 1.36 0.54
N VAL A 88 32.96 0.22 0.52
CA VAL A 88 31.52 0.16 0.27
C VAL A 88 30.78 0.67 1.51
N LYS A 89 30.18 1.87 1.41
CA LYS A 89 29.41 2.46 2.52
C LYS A 89 28.17 1.64 2.86
N GLU A 90 27.46 1.17 1.85
CA GLU A 90 26.16 0.50 1.98
C GLU A 90 26.14 -0.83 1.21
N LEU A 91 25.67 -1.91 1.85
CA LEU A 91 25.53 -3.22 1.23
C LEU A 91 24.22 -3.27 0.42
N LYS A 92 24.32 -3.44 -0.90
CA LYS A 92 23.18 -3.51 -1.83
C LYS A 92 23.11 -4.88 -2.49
N LEU A 93 21.93 -5.23 -3.02
CA LEU A 93 21.71 -6.50 -3.74
C LEU A 93 22.78 -6.76 -4.81
N LYS A 94 23.19 -5.73 -5.57
CA LYS A 94 24.22 -5.83 -6.63
C LYS A 94 25.58 -6.37 -6.15
N HIS A 95 25.87 -6.30 -4.84
CA HIS A 95 27.08 -6.84 -4.24
C HIS A 95 26.95 -8.33 -3.87
N LEU A 96 25.70 -8.80 -3.71
CA LEU A 96 25.35 -10.17 -3.32
C LEU A 96 24.96 -11.02 -4.53
N ALA A 97 24.21 -10.47 -5.48
CA ALA A 97 23.70 -11.17 -6.64
C ALA A 97 23.48 -10.22 -7.82
N GLN A 98 23.45 -10.78 -9.03
CA GLN A 98 23.18 -10.07 -10.28
C GLN A 98 22.29 -10.95 -11.16
N GLY A 99 21.55 -10.32 -12.08
CA GLY A 99 20.63 -11.00 -12.99
C GLY A 99 19.19 -11.08 -12.46
N GLY A 100 18.38 -11.91 -13.11
CA GLY A 100 16.99 -12.13 -12.73
C GLY A 100 16.84 -13.03 -11.50
N TYR A 101 15.59 -13.20 -11.05
CA TYR A 101 15.25 -13.96 -9.83
C TYR A 101 15.95 -15.32 -9.73
N ILE A 102 15.87 -16.15 -10.78
CA ILE A 102 16.48 -17.49 -10.79
C ILE A 102 18.00 -17.43 -10.68
N THR A 103 18.64 -16.47 -11.36
CA THR A 103 20.09 -16.28 -11.27
C THR A 103 20.50 -15.84 -9.87
N CYS A 104 19.73 -14.96 -9.24
CA CYS A 104 19.98 -14.52 -7.87
C CYS A 104 19.93 -15.68 -6.87
N LEU A 105 18.98 -16.61 -7.02
CA LEU A 105 18.87 -17.80 -6.16
C LEU A 105 20.10 -18.72 -6.22
N SER A 106 20.86 -18.69 -7.31
CA SER A 106 22.11 -19.46 -7.45
C SER A 106 23.34 -18.79 -6.82
N SER A 107 23.18 -17.60 -6.22
CA SER A 107 24.32 -16.87 -5.66
C SER A 107 24.72 -17.40 -4.27
N ASN A 108 25.93 -17.95 -4.18
CA ASN A 108 26.55 -18.33 -2.91
C ASN A 108 26.70 -17.17 -1.92
N LYS A 109 26.86 -15.92 -2.41
CA LYS A 109 26.93 -14.73 -1.54
C LYS A 109 25.56 -14.37 -0.97
N LEU A 110 24.51 -14.54 -1.77
CA LEU A 110 23.14 -14.34 -1.29
C LEU A 110 22.79 -15.40 -0.25
N GLU A 111 23.15 -16.67 -0.47
CA GLU A 111 22.97 -17.74 0.50
C GLU A 111 23.66 -17.40 1.84
N GLN A 112 24.95 -17.06 1.83
CA GLN A 112 25.69 -16.66 3.03
C GLN A 112 25.02 -15.50 3.79
N PHE A 113 24.56 -14.48 3.06
CA PHE A 113 23.84 -13.36 3.66
C PHE A 113 22.53 -13.79 4.31
N LEU A 114 21.73 -14.62 3.64
CA LEU A 114 20.46 -15.12 4.17
C LEU A 114 20.66 -16.06 5.37
N THR A 115 21.69 -16.90 5.35
CA THR A 115 22.07 -17.75 6.48
C THR A 115 22.45 -16.91 7.70
N TRP A 116 23.25 -15.86 7.50
CA TRP A 116 23.59 -14.92 8.57
C TRP A 116 22.34 -14.22 9.12
N LEU A 117 21.42 -13.80 8.24
CA LEU A 117 20.17 -13.15 8.65
C LEU A 117 19.26 -14.10 9.44
N LEU A 118 19.19 -15.38 9.08
CA LEU A 118 18.42 -16.39 9.82
C LEU A 118 19.00 -16.68 11.21
N ALA A 119 20.32 -16.55 11.38
CA ALA A 119 20.98 -16.67 12.68
C ALA A 119 20.89 -15.40 13.54
N SER A 120 20.49 -14.28 12.95
CA SER A 120 20.32 -13.00 13.63
C SER A 120 19.06 -12.99 14.51
N PRO A 121 19.04 -12.23 15.63
CA PRO A 121 17.83 -12.00 16.41
C PRO A 121 16.82 -11.06 15.73
N ALA A 122 17.08 -10.64 14.48
CA ALA A 122 16.21 -9.75 13.72
C ALA A 122 15.01 -10.45 13.11
N TYR A 123 13.86 -9.79 13.22
CA TYR A 123 12.66 -10.12 12.46
C TYR A 123 12.61 -9.23 11.22
N ILE A 124 12.12 -9.78 10.10
CA ILE A 124 11.80 -8.99 8.91
C ILE A 124 10.35 -8.58 9.00
N HIS A 125 10.08 -7.28 8.81
CA HIS A 125 8.72 -6.79 8.64
C HIS A 125 8.63 -6.05 7.31
N PHE A 126 7.47 -6.15 6.67
CA PHE A 126 7.16 -5.35 5.49
C PHE A 126 5.66 -5.10 5.42
N SER A 127 5.29 -3.96 4.86
CA SER A 127 3.92 -3.58 4.54
C SER A 127 3.87 -3.23 3.07
N ASN A 128 2.93 -3.88 2.37
CA ASN A 128 2.69 -3.64 0.96
C ASN A 128 1.42 -2.79 0.80
N PHE A 129 1.55 -1.67 0.09
CA PHE A 129 0.50 -0.74 -0.23
C PHE A 129 0.29 -0.72 -1.74
N SER A 130 -0.84 -1.25 -2.20
CA SER A 130 -1.26 -1.14 -3.60
C SER A 130 -2.14 0.09 -3.74
N ILE A 131 -1.68 1.08 -4.52
CA ILE A 131 -2.46 2.30 -4.82
C ILE A 131 -3.80 1.94 -5.45
N LEU A 132 -3.82 0.91 -6.30
CA LEU A 132 -5.06 0.38 -6.88
C LEU A 132 -6.04 -0.06 -5.79
N ASN A 133 -5.57 -0.87 -4.83
CA ASN A 133 -6.43 -1.35 -3.75
C ASN A 133 -6.90 -0.22 -2.83
N TRP A 134 -6.03 0.74 -2.52
CA TRP A 134 -6.41 1.91 -1.72
C TRP A 134 -7.48 2.73 -2.41
N SER A 135 -7.35 3.03 -3.70
CA SER A 135 -8.39 3.76 -4.44
C SER A 135 -9.76 3.07 -4.46
N ILE A 136 -9.78 1.74 -4.40
CA ILE A 136 -11.00 0.93 -4.29
C ILE A 136 -11.59 1.04 -2.88
N VAL A 137 -10.73 0.91 -1.86
CA VAL A 137 -11.11 1.03 -0.45
C VAL A 137 -11.68 2.43 -0.18
N ASP A 138 -10.96 3.49 -0.57
CA ASP A 138 -11.37 4.88 -0.36
C ASP A 138 -12.70 5.18 -1.02
N LEU A 139 -12.92 4.68 -2.24
CA LEU A 139 -14.16 4.88 -2.98
C LEU A 139 -15.35 4.19 -2.28
N ILE A 140 -15.24 2.89 -2.01
CA ILE A 140 -16.34 2.15 -1.38
C ILE A 140 -16.59 2.66 0.03
N ASP A 141 -15.55 2.94 0.80
CA ASP A 141 -15.71 3.40 2.18
C ASP A 141 -16.27 4.82 2.23
N SER A 142 -15.87 5.71 1.30
CA SER A 142 -16.47 7.04 1.19
C SER A 142 -17.94 6.98 0.82
N LEU A 143 -18.35 6.00 0.03
CA LEU A 143 -19.76 5.79 -0.32
C LEU A 143 -20.53 5.28 0.90
N LEU A 144 -20.02 4.24 1.55
CA LEU A 144 -20.69 3.61 2.70
C LEU A 144 -20.67 4.45 3.97
N ASP A 145 -19.94 5.57 3.98
CA ASP A 145 -20.00 6.55 5.07
C ASP A 145 -21.33 7.33 5.08
N HIS A 146 -22.04 7.41 3.95
CA HIS A 146 -23.35 8.05 3.89
C HIS A 146 -24.45 7.16 4.47
N ASP A 147 -25.24 7.69 5.41
CA ASP A 147 -26.38 6.99 6.04
C ASP A 147 -27.39 6.41 5.04
N GLN A 148 -27.57 7.07 3.89
CA GLN A 148 -28.48 6.59 2.84
C GLN A 148 -28.04 5.25 2.22
N PHE A 149 -26.78 4.84 2.40
CA PHE A 149 -26.21 3.58 1.90
C PHE A 149 -25.96 2.55 3.00
N GLU A 150 -26.57 2.73 4.18
CA GLU A 150 -26.45 1.81 5.32
C GLU A 150 -26.73 0.35 4.94
N ALA A 151 -27.72 0.10 4.08
CA ALA A 151 -28.11 -1.23 3.63
C ALA A 151 -26.96 -2.01 2.94
N TYR A 152 -25.96 -1.30 2.40
CA TYR A 152 -24.82 -1.89 1.72
C TYR A 152 -23.64 -2.19 2.66
N ARG A 153 -23.65 -1.72 3.93
CA ARG A 153 -22.52 -1.92 4.87
C ARG A 153 -22.24 -3.39 5.17
N SER A 154 -23.27 -4.23 5.22
CA SER A 154 -23.14 -5.67 5.49
C SER A 154 -22.39 -6.42 4.39
N ILE A 155 -22.33 -5.86 3.17
CA ILE A 155 -21.65 -6.44 2.00
C ILE A 155 -20.44 -5.61 1.56
N ARG A 156 -19.91 -4.76 2.45
CA ARG A 156 -18.77 -3.85 2.18
C ARG A 156 -17.58 -4.57 1.52
N ASP A 157 -17.18 -5.71 2.07
CA ASP A 157 -16.03 -6.45 1.56
C ASP A 157 -16.32 -7.09 0.19
N ASP A 158 -17.56 -7.53 -0.04
CA ASP A 158 -17.99 -8.06 -1.34
C ASP A 158 -17.99 -6.97 -2.42
N LEU A 159 -18.41 -5.74 -2.08
CA LEU A 159 -18.35 -4.59 -2.98
C LEU A 159 -16.92 -4.23 -3.36
N LYS A 160 -16.00 -4.20 -2.37
CA LYS A 160 -14.57 -3.98 -2.61
C LYS A 160 -13.98 -5.07 -3.50
N ASN A 161 -14.30 -6.33 -3.22
CA ASN A 161 -13.83 -7.47 -3.99
C ASN A 161 -14.33 -7.43 -5.45
N GLU A 162 -15.61 -7.11 -5.67
CA GLU A 162 -16.16 -7.03 -7.03
C GLU A 162 -15.59 -5.83 -7.80
N LEU A 163 -15.47 -4.65 -7.16
CA LEU A 163 -14.82 -3.50 -7.78
C LEU A 163 -13.36 -3.81 -8.16
N HIS A 164 -12.61 -4.45 -7.26
CA HIS A 164 -11.24 -4.89 -7.53
C HIS A 164 -11.17 -5.89 -8.70
N ALA A 165 -12.07 -6.86 -8.75
CA ALA A 165 -12.12 -7.84 -9.83
C ALA A 165 -12.35 -7.19 -11.21
N ILE A 166 -13.21 -6.18 -11.29
CA ILE A 166 -13.50 -5.47 -12.54
C ILE A 166 -12.32 -4.57 -12.92
N VAL A 167 -11.82 -3.77 -11.99
CA VAL A 167 -10.73 -2.81 -12.23
C VAL A 167 -9.44 -3.51 -12.65
N ARG A 168 -9.15 -4.70 -12.12
CA ARG A 168 -7.98 -5.50 -12.53
C ARG A 168 -7.98 -5.93 -14.00
N LEU A 169 -9.11 -5.89 -14.69
CA LEU A 169 -9.17 -6.20 -16.12
C LEU A 169 -8.56 -5.08 -16.98
N GLU A 170 -8.59 -3.82 -16.51
CA GLU A 170 -7.93 -2.70 -17.16
C GLU A 170 -7.45 -1.63 -16.16
N PRO A 171 -6.39 -1.93 -15.39
CA PRO A 171 -5.90 -1.03 -14.34
C PRO A 171 -5.45 0.34 -14.88
N LEU A 172 -4.81 0.35 -16.07
CA LEU A 172 -4.39 1.58 -16.73
C LEU A 172 -5.57 2.50 -17.06
N GLY A 173 -6.69 1.93 -17.49
CA GLY A 173 -7.91 2.67 -17.79
C GLY A 173 -8.52 3.29 -16.55
N TYR A 174 -8.53 2.53 -15.45
CA TYR A 174 -9.02 3.03 -14.18
C TYR A 174 -8.14 4.17 -13.63
N PHE A 175 -6.81 4.06 -13.68
CA PHE A 175 -5.93 5.15 -13.25
C PHE A 175 -6.09 6.42 -14.09
N ARG A 176 -6.26 6.29 -15.42
CA ARG A 176 -6.56 7.44 -16.27
C ARG A 176 -7.86 8.13 -15.87
N LEU A 177 -8.88 7.34 -15.50
CA LEU A 177 -10.13 7.86 -14.96
C LEU A 177 -9.89 8.60 -13.65
N LEU A 178 -9.25 7.98 -12.65
CA LEU A 178 -8.97 8.60 -11.36
C LEU A 178 -8.26 9.95 -11.51
N LYS A 179 -7.25 10.01 -12.37
CA LYS A 179 -6.51 11.24 -12.67
C LYS A 179 -7.36 12.33 -13.33
N THR A 180 -8.29 11.95 -14.20
CA THR A 180 -9.19 12.90 -14.88
C THR A 180 -10.04 13.68 -13.87
N PHE A 181 -10.24 13.12 -12.68
CA PHE A 181 -11.01 13.71 -11.59
C PHE A 181 -10.14 14.15 -10.40
N ASP A 182 -8.83 14.29 -10.58
CA ASP A 182 -7.90 14.81 -9.57
C ASP A 182 -7.84 13.96 -8.28
N TYR A 183 -8.13 12.65 -8.36
CA TYR A 183 -7.91 11.71 -7.26
C TYR A 183 -6.46 11.82 -6.72
N PRO A 184 -6.24 11.76 -5.39
CA PRO A 184 -7.20 11.43 -4.33
C PRO A 184 -8.06 12.60 -3.82
N ASN A 185 -8.02 13.77 -4.47
CA ASN A 185 -8.76 14.96 -4.04
C ASN A 185 -9.74 15.42 -5.11
N VAL A 186 -10.81 14.65 -5.31
CA VAL A 186 -11.87 14.93 -6.27
C VAL A 186 -12.63 16.19 -5.85
N PRO A 187 -12.69 17.24 -6.69
CA PRO A 187 -13.45 18.44 -6.36
C PRO A 187 -14.92 18.12 -6.12
N ALA A 188 -15.51 18.63 -5.02
CA ALA A 188 -16.90 18.35 -4.64
C ALA A 188 -17.90 18.55 -5.79
N ALA A 189 -17.71 19.61 -6.59
CA ALA A 189 -18.55 19.91 -7.75
C ALA A 189 -18.49 18.84 -8.87
N ARG A 190 -17.42 18.03 -8.92
CA ARG A 190 -17.20 16.98 -9.92
C ARG A 190 -17.52 15.58 -9.40
N ILE A 191 -17.84 15.40 -8.11
CA ILE A 191 -18.15 14.08 -7.53
C ILE A 191 -19.30 13.36 -8.26
N PRO A 192 -20.45 14.01 -8.57
CA PRO A 192 -21.50 13.37 -9.35
C PRO A 192 -21.03 12.87 -10.73
N GLU A 193 -20.17 13.63 -11.40
CA GLU A 193 -19.59 13.29 -12.70
C GLU A 193 -18.60 12.13 -12.57
N PHE A 194 -17.74 12.18 -11.55
CA PHE A 194 -16.77 11.14 -11.21
C PHE A 194 -17.45 9.78 -11.00
N LEU A 195 -18.50 9.73 -10.17
CA LEU A 195 -19.21 8.47 -9.88
C LEU A 195 -19.92 7.90 -11.12
N LYS A 196 -20.47 8.77 -11.97
CA LYS A 196 -21.02 8.36 -13.28
C LYS A 196 -19.93 7.79 -14.18
N ALA A 197 -18.77 8.44 -14.24
CA ALA A 197 -17.63 7.96 -15.02
C ALA A 197 -17.11 6.62 -14.51
N VAL A 198 -17.00 6.43 -13.19
CA VAL A 198 -16.63 5.14 -12.59
C VAL A 198 -17.63 4.06 -13.01
N ARG A 199 -18.92 4.30 -12.82
CA ARG A 199 -19.96 3.35 -13.24
C ARG A 199 -19.87 3.01 -14.72
N GLN A 200 -19.71 4.01 -15.58
CA GLN A 200 -19.56 3.82 -17.03
C GLN A 200 -18.32 3.00 -17.36
N PHE A 201 -17.19 3.23 -16.67
CA PHE A 201 -15.98 2.46 -16.85
C PHE A 201 -16.18 0.98 -16.49
N LEU A 202 -16.80 0.71 -15.34
CA LEU A 202 -17.04 -0.67 -14.86
C LEU A 202 -18.01 -1.46 -15.76
N PHE A 203 -18.99 -0.80 -16.35
CA PHE A 203 -20.07 -1.42 -17.13
C PHE A 203 -20.11 -0.98 -18.59
N ARG A 204 -18.98 -0.54 -19.16
CA ARG A 204 -18.87 -0.06 -20.55
C ARG A 204 -19.31 -1.07 -21.61
N GLY A 205 -19.17 -2.37 -21.32
CA GLY A 205 -19.61 -3.47 -22.18
C GLY A 205 -21.08 -3.86 -21.97
N GLY A 206 -21.83 -3.05 -21.22
CA GLY A 206 -23.13 -3.41 -20.68
C GLY A 206 -23.02 -4.08 -19.30
N PHE A 207 -24.15 -4.10 -18.60
CA PHE A 207 -24.25 -4.82 -17.33
C PHE A 207 -24.42 -6.32 -17.61
N THR A 208 -23.55 -7.14 -17.03
CA THR A 208 -23.71 -8.60 -17.00
C THR A 208 -23.80 -9.06 -15.57
N PHE A 209 -24.87 -9.79 -15.25
CA PHE A 209 -25.01 -10.36 -13.92
C PHE A 209 -23.98 -11.48 -13.70
N ARG A 210 -23.26 -11.41 -12.58
CA ARG A 210 -22.26 -12.42 -12.17
C ARG A 210 -22.55 -12.94 -10.76
N ASN A 211 -22.81 -12.02 -9.85
CA ASN A 211 -23.12 -12.27 -8.44
C ASN A 211 -23.94 -11.07 -7.91
N MET A 212 -24.46 -11.21 -6.68
CA MET A 212 -25.23 -10.15 -6.02
C MET A 212 -24.40 -8.89 -5.78
N ALA A 213 -23.11 -9.04 -5.44
CA ALA A 213 -22.20 -7.92 -5.21
C ALA A 213 -22.08 -7.01 -6.45
N ARG A 214 -22.08 -7.58 -7.66
CA ARG A 214 -22.00 -6.84 -8.91
C ARG A 214 -23.26 -6.04 -9.20
N MET A 215 -24.43 -6.63 -8.91
CA MET A 215 -25.71 -5.92 -8.99
C MET A 215 -25.72 -4.76 -8.00
N ALA A 216 -25.42 -5.05 -6.73
CA ALA A 216 -25.35 -4.05 -5.68
C ALA A 216 -24.35 -2.93 -5.98
N LEU A 217 -23.18 -3.23 -6.53
CA LEU A 217 -22.19 -2.22 -6.93
C LEU A 217 -22.71 -1.32 -8.06
N SER A 218 -23.41 -1.88 -9.05
CA SER A 218 -24.04 -1.08 -10.12
C SER A 218 -25.10 -0.13 -9.59
N ASP A 219 -25.94 -0.63 -8.68
CA ASP A 219 -27.06 0.12 -8.09
C ASP A 219 -26.54 1.20 -7.14
N LEU A 220 -25.61 0.84 -6.26
CA LEU A 220 -24.91 1.78 -5.37
C LEU A 220 -24.30 2.94 -6.16
N LEU A 221 -23.54 2.67 -7.23
CA LEU A 221 -22.93 3.73 -8.04
C LEU A 221 -23.96 4.57 -8.81
N GLN A 222 -25.09 3.96 -9.21
CA GLN A 222 -26.19 4.68 -9.86
C GLN A 222 -26.87 5.66 -8.89
N GLU A 223 -27.13 5.22 -7.67
CA GLU A 223 -27.72 6.05 -6.61
C GLU A 223 -26.75 7.12 -6.12
N ALA A 224 -25.47 6.75 -5.95
CA ALA A 224 -24.40 7.62 -5.49
C ALA A 224 -24.09 8.76 -6.46
N ALA A 225 -24.45 8.66 -7.74
CA ALA A 225 -24.30 9.76 -8.70
C ALA A 225 -25.06 11.06 -8.33
N ARG A 226 -25.80 11.07 -7.21
CA ARG A 226 -26.48 12.22 -6.62
C ARG A 226 -25.75 12.84 -5.42
N VAL A 227 -24.75 12.15 -4.85
CA VAL A 227 -23.98 12.69 -3.72
C VAL A 227 -22.95 13.70 -4.19
N THR A 228 -22.59 14.62 -3.31
CA THR A 228 -21.63 15.70 -3.59
C THR A 228 -20.41 15.65 -2.68
N THR A 229 -20.29 14.61 -1.87
CA THR A 229 -19.19 14.40 -0.93
C THR A 229 -18.75 12.95 -0.93
N LEU A 230 -17.44 12.75 -0.81
CA LEU A 230 -16.78 11.46 -0.62
C LEU A 230 -15.69 11.73 0.43
N VAL A 231 -15.92 11.33 1.67
CA VAL A 231 -15.15 11.81 2.84
C VAL A 231 -13.65 11.55 2.73
N TYR A 232 -13.24 10.42 2.14
CA TYR A 232 -11.83 10.10 1.95
C TYR A 232 -11.23 10.67 0.65
N LEU A 233 -12.07 11.23 -0.23
CA LEU A 233 -11.70 11.64 -1.59
C LEU A 233 -11.91 13.14 -1.86
N CYS A 234 -12.23 13.94 -0.85
CA CYS A 234 -12.57 15.35 -1.03
C CYS A 234 -12.08 16.20 0.15
N GLY A 235 -11.44 17.33 -0.15
CA GLY A 235 -11.02 18.28 0.87
C GLY A 235 -9.74 17.90 1.60
N ASN A 236 -8.99 16.91 1.08
CA ASN A 236 -7.71 16.51 1.63
C ASN A 236 -6.70 17.67 1.52
N GLU A 237 -5.96 17.94 2.61
CA GLU A 237 -4.88 18.92 2.59
C GLU A 237 -3.82 18.50 1.56
N LYS A 238 -3.32 19.47 0.78
CA LYS A 238 -2.40 19.18 -0.34
C LYS A 238 -1.07 18.55 0.10
N ASP A 239 -0.74 18.62 1.38
CA ASP A 239 0.54 18.19 1.95
C ASP A 239 0.42 16.93 2.84
N GLU A 240 -0.76 16.31 2.96
CA GLU A 240 -0.96 15.15 3.84
C GLU A 240 -0.77 13.78 3.15
N TRP A 241 -0.35 13.72 1.88
CA TRP A 241 -0.13 12.45 1.19
C TRP A 241 1.16 12.40 0.37
N PHE A 242 2.11 11.62 0.93
CA PHE A 242 3.43 11.15 0.45
C PHE A 242 4.49 12.21 0.12
#